data_AF-A0AAU8CH01-F1
#
_entry.id   AF-A0AAU8CH01-F1
#
_cell.length_a   1.000
_cell.length_b   1.000
_cell.length_c   1.000
_cell.angle_alpha   90.00
_cell.angle_beta   90.00
_cell.angle_gamma   90.00
#
_symmetry.space_group_name_H-M   'P 1'
#
loop_
_entity.id
_entity.type
_entity.pdbx_description
1 polymer ?
#
loop_
_entity_poly.entity_id
_entity_poly.type
_entity_poly.pdbx_seq_one_letter_code
_entity_poly.pdbx_strand_id
1 'polypeptide(L)' 'MEFDLPRSAVPLVAIVAIAAVALTSVMTTSTVFMMVLPSMIAFSVLAFFLGMKHGEYRTSS' A
#
# COMPACT_ATOMS: atom_id res chain seq x y z
N MET A 1 -21.00 0.43 -4.44
CA MET A 1 -20.07 1.38 -5.08
C MET A 1 -19.36 0.61 -6.16
N GLU A 2 -19.36 1.07 -7.41
CA GLU A 2 -18.44 0.55 -8.42
C GLU A 2 -17.04 0.96 -7.95
N PHE A 3 -16.40 0.09 -7.17
CA PHE A 3 -15.10 0.37 -6.59
C PHE A 3 -14.10 0.30 -7.73
N ASP A 4 -13.80 1.46 -8.32
CA ASP A 4 -12.70 1.58 -9.27
C ASP A 4 -11.41 1.21 -8.54
N LEU A 5 -11.02 -0.06 -8.68
CA LEU A 5 -9.74 -0.61 -8.25
C LEU A 5 -8.58 0.35 -8.56
N PRO A 6 -8.47 0.96 -9.78
CA PRO A 6 -7.41 1.92 -10.04
C PRO A 6 -7.52 3.19 -9.18
N ARG A 7 -8.72 3.73 -8.97
CA ARG A 7 -8.92 4.97 -8.21
C ARG A 7 -8.55 4.83 -6.73
N SER A 8 -8.77 3.63 -6.19
CA SER A 8 -8.45 3.31 -4.79
C SER A 8 -7.01 2.85 -4.59
N ALA A 9 -6.36 2.27 -5.62
CA ALA A 9 -4.97 1.83 -5.55
C ALA A 9 -3.96 2.97 -5.75
N VAL A 10 -4.29 4.03 -6.50
CA VAL A 10 -3.40 5.18 -6.75
C VAL A 10 -2.85 5.81 -5.46
N PRO A 11 -3.68 6.14 -4.44
CA PRO A 11 -3.18 6.67 -3.17
C PRO A 11 -2.21 5.73 -2.46
N LEU A 12 -2.49 4.42 -2.48
CA LEU A 12 -1.64 3.40 -1.85
C LEU A 12 -0.25 3.39 -2.48
N VAL A 13 -0.18 3.38 -3.81
CA VAL A 13 1.08 3.41 -4.56
C VAL A 13 1.85 4.69 -4.29
N ALA A 14 1.17 5.85 -4.24
CA ALA A 14 1.80 7.12 -3.91
C ALA A 14 2.43 7.11 -2.50
N ILE A 15 1.72 6.58 -1.51
CA ILE A 15 2.22 6.45 -0.13
C ILE A 15 3.45 5.52 -0.10
N VAL A 16 3.37 4.37 -0.78
CA VAL A 16 4.49 3.42 -0.87
C VAL A 16 5.74 4.07 -1.48
N ALA A 17 5.57 4.85 -2.54
CA ALA A 17 6.68 5.56 -3.20
C ALA A 17 7.31 6.62 -2.29
N ILE A 18 6.49 7.44 -1.63
CA ILE A 18 6.98 8.48 -0.70
C ILE A 18 7.70 7.85 0.48
N ALA A 19 7.13 6.81 1.08
CA ALA A 19 7.74 6.09 2.19
C ALA A 19 9.09 5.47 1.80
N ALA A 20 9.17 4.83 0.63
CA ALA A 20 10.41 4.24 0.15
C ALA A 20 11.53 5.29 0.02
N VAL A 21 11.24 6.47 -0.54
CA VAL A 21 12.23 7.56 -0.65
C VAL A 21 12.60 8.09 0.74
N ALA A 22 11.61 8.34 1.60
CA ALA A 22 11.85 8.87 2.94
C ALA A 22 12.74 7.94 3.79
N LEU A 23 12.56 6.61 3.69
CA LEU A 23 13.38 5.65 4.43
C LEU A 23 14.86 5.66 4.02
N THR A 24 15.20 6.11 2.81
CA THR A 24 16.62 6.21 2.39
C THR A 24 17.40 7.27 3.17
N SER A 25 16.72 8.17 3.90
CA SER A 25 17.37 9.16 4.79
C SER A 25 17.86 8.57 6.11
N VAL A 26 17.30 7.44 6.53
CA VAL A 26 17.57 6.79 7.83
C VAL A 26 18.19 5.40 7.70
N MET A 27 18.13 4.81 6.51
CA MET A 27 18.63 3.46 6.22
C MET A 27 19.38 3.41 4.90
N THR A 28 20.32 2.48 4.78
CA THR A 28 21.04 2.20 3.52
C THR A 28 20.05 1.85 2.41
N THR A 29 20.25 2.45 1.23
CA THR A 29 19.41 2.26 0.04
C THR A 29 19.22 0.79 -0.33
N SER A 30 20.28 -0.02 -0.21
CA SER A 30 20.21 -1.48 -0.43
C SER A 30 19.17 -2.16 0.46
N THR A 31 19.14 -1.84 1.76
CA THR A 31 18.16 -2.40 2.71
C THR A 31 16.74 -1.98 2.35
N VAL A 32 16.55 -0.71 1.98
CA VAL A 32 15.22 -0.21 1.60
C VAL A 32 14.70 -0.93 0.37
N PHE A 33 15.47 -1.01 -0.71
CA PHE A 33 14.99 -1.60 -1.98
C PHE A 33 14.96 -3.13 -1.99
N MET A 34 15.87 -3.81 -1.28
CA MET A 34 15.97 -5.28 -1.31
C MET A 34 15.16 -5.98 -0.20
N MET A 35 14.79 -5.28 0.88
CA MET A 35 14.09 -5.90 2.01
C MET A 35 12.78 -5.20 2.37
N VAL A 36 12.84 -3.88 2.59
CA VAL A 36 11.69 -3.14 3.12
C VAL A 36 10.63 -2.90 2.05
N LEU A 37 11.04 -2.46 0.86
CA LEU A 37 10.13 -2.21 -0.25
C LEU A 37 9.33 -3.46 -0.65
N PRO A 38 9.94 -4.65 -0.89
CA PRO A 38 9.17 -5.84 -1.25
C PRO A 38 8.17 -6.27 -0.16
N SER A 39 8.55 -6.21 1.12
CA SER A 39 7.64 -6.54 2.23
C SER A 39 6.51 -5.52 2.40
N MET A 40 6.81 -4.23 2.22
CA MET A 40 5.83 -3.14 2.25
C MET A 40 4.82 -3.25 1.11
N ILE A 41 5.27 -3.61 -0.10
CA ILE A 41 4.37 -3.88 -1.23
C ILE A 41 3.45 -5.04 -0.90
N ALA A 42 3.99 -6.19 -0.48
CA ALA A 42 3.19 -7.36 -0.14
C ALA A 42 2.12 -7.04 0.94
N PHE A 43 2.52 -6.36 2.01
CA PHE A 43 1.59 -5.96 3.06
C PHE A 43 0.54 -4.96 2.56
N SER A 44 0.94 -3.95 1.79
CA SER A 44 0.03 -2.92 1.29
C SER A 44 -1.08 -3.52 0.40
N VAL A 45 -0.73 -4.48 -0.46
CA VAL A 45 -1.68 -5.20 -1.31
C VAL A 45 -2.67 -6.01 -0.47
N LEU A 46 -2.16 -6.75 0.52
CA LEU A 46 -3.01 -7.54 1.43
C LEU A 46 -3.96 -6.65 2.24
N ALA A 47 -3.44 -5.58 2.84
CA ALA A 47 -4.22 -4.64 3.63
C ALA A 47 -5.27 -3.92 2.78
N PHE A 48 -4.92 -3.53 1.55
CA PHE A 48 -5.84 -2.91 0.61
C PHE A 48 -6.99 -3.86 0.23
N PHE A 49 -6.67 -5.10 -0.13
CA PHE A 49 -7.68 -6.12 -0.47
C PHE A 49 -8.63 -6.40 0.69
N LEU A 50 -8.07 -6.56 1.90
CA LEU A 50 -8.86 -6.83 3.11
C LEU A 50 -9.71 -5.61 3.51
N GLY A 51 -9.15 -4.41 3.39
CA GLY A 51 -9.85 -3.15 3.66
C GLY A 51 -11.04 -2.94 2.72
N MET A 52 -10.88 -3.24 1.42
CA MET A 52 -12.00 -3.18 0.46
C MET A 52 -13.13 -4.13 0.87
N LYS A 53 -12.81 -5.37 1.25
CA LYS A 53 -13.82 -6.34 1.71
C LYS A 53 -14.52 -5.90 3.00
N HIS A 54 -13.79 -5.27 3.93
CA HIS A 54 -14.39 -4.71 5.14
C HIS A 54 -15.32 -3.52 4.83
N GLY A 55 -14.96 -2.67 3.86
CA GLY A 55 -15.80 -1.56 3.40
C GLY A 55 -17.10 -2.02 2.73
N GLU A 56 -17.05 -3.09 1.93
CA GLU A 56 -18.23 -3.73 1.34
C GLU A 56 -19.20 -4.23 2.42
N TYR A 57 -18.68 -4.89 3.46
CA TYR A 57 -19.51 -5.43 4.55
C TYR A 57 -20.25 -4.34 5.34
N ARG A 58 -19.62 -3.17 5.55
CA ARG A 58 -20.22 -2.05 6.29
C ARG A 58 -21.23 -1.24 5.49
N THR A 59 -21.09 -1.20 4.16
CA THR A 59 -21.98 -0.43 3.27
C THR A 59 -23.25 -1.20 2.92
N SER A 60 -23.26 -2.51 3.13
CA SER A 60 -24.42 -3.38 2.86
C SER A 60 -25.45 -3.45 4.00
N SER A 61 -25.34 -2.56 5.01
CA SER A 61 -26.27 -2.44 6.13
C SER A 61 -27.28 -1.31 5.96
#